data_AF-A0A4Q5YQN7-F1
#
_entry.id   AF-A0A4Q5YQN7-F1
#
_cell.length_a   1.000
_cell.length_b   1.000
_cell.length_c   1.000
_cell.angle_alpha   90.00
_cell.angle_beta   90.00
_cell.angle_gamma   90.00
#
_symmetry.space_group_name_H-M   'P 1'
#
loop_
_entity.id
_entity.type
_entity.pdbx_description
1 polymer ?
#
loop_
_entity_poly.entity_id
_entity_poly.type
_entity_poly.pdbx_seq_one_letter_code
_entity_poly.pdbx_strand_id
1 'polypeptide(L)'
;VNDYPGFVANRILMPMINEAIYALHEQVAGVQEIDTVMKLGMAHPMGPLQLADFIGLDVCLAIMRVLQEGFGNPKYAPCPLLVNMVTAGNKGVKSGEGFYNYANGVKDAPVAGKFA
;
A
#
# COMPACT_ATOMS: atom_id res chain seq x y z
N VAL A 1 8.56 14.54 -19.19
CA VAL A 1 7.92 14.53 -17.86
C VAL A 1 8.37 15.80 -17.16
N ASN A 2 7.43 16.59 -16.63
CA ASN A 2 7.77 17.79 -15.88
C ASN A 2 8.17 17.41 -14.45
N ASP A 3 9.06 18.20 -13.85
CA ASP A 3 9.47 18.01 -12.46
C ASP A 3 8.36 18.48 -11.51
N TYR A 4 7.71 17.51 -10.85
CA TYR A 4 6.59 17.70 -9.94
C TYR A 4 6.71 16.69 -8.80
N PRO A 5 6.17 16.95 -7.59
CA PRO A 5 6.20 15.99 -6.50
C PRO A 5 5.63 14.62 -6.93
N GLY A 6 6.49 13.60 -6.90
CA GLY A 6 6.18 12.22 -7.33
C GLY A 6 6.18 11.96 -8.84
N PHE A 7 6.63 12.92 -9.65
CA PHE A 7 6.58 12.84 -11.12
C PHE A 7 5.20 12.37 -11.62
N VAL A 8 5.14 11.59 -12.69
CA VAL A 8 3.86 11.05 -13.20
C VAL A 8 3.47 9.77 -12.47
N ALA A 9 4.39 8.83 -12.31
CA ALA A 9 4.08 7.50 -11.80
C ALA A 9 3.63 7.52 -10.33
N ASN A 10 4.43 8.10 -9.43
CA ASN A 10 4.11 8.07 -8.00
C ASN A 10 2.93 8.98 -7.65
N ARG A 11 2.72 10.07 -8.41
CA ARG A 11 1.54 10.94 -8.28
C ARG A 11 0.23 10.19 -8.53
N ILE A 12 0.23 9.15 -9.35
CA ILE A 12 -0.95 8.34 -9.66
C ILE A 12 -1.00 7.10 -8.77
N LEU A 13 0.11 6.36 -8.70
CA LEU A 13 0.17 5.06 -8.04
C LEU A 13 0.02 5.16 -6.52
N MET A 14 0.71 6.09 -5.87
CA MET A 14 0.73 6.14 -4.40
C MET A 14 -0.62 6.51 -3.81
N PRO A 15 -1.38 7.48 -4.34
CA PRO A 15 -2.74 7.72 -3.88
C PRO A 15 -3.67 6.52 -4.08
N MET A 16 -3.54 5.77 -5.19
CA MET A 16 -4.33 4.54 -5.42
C MET A 16 -4.03 3.47 -4.36
N ILE A 17 -2.76 3.26 -4.03
CA ILE A 17 -2.36 2.32 -2.97
C ILE A 17 -2.87 2.82 -1.62
N ASN A 18 -2.69 4.11 -1.31
CA ASN A 18 -3.13 4.69 -0.05
C ASN A 18 -4.67 4.58 0.11
N GLU A 19 -5.42 4.74 -0.97
CA GLU A 19 -6.88 4.54 -1.00
C GLU A 19 -7.26 3.09 -0.72
N ALA A 20 -6.55 2.11 -1.29
CA ALA A 20 -6.77 0.70 -0.96
C ALA A 20 -6.50 0.41 0.53
N ILE A 21 -5.50 1.07 1.13
CA ILE A 21 -5.22 0.95 2.56
C ILE A 21 -6.33 1.63 3.39
N TYR A 22 -6.91 2.74 2.94
CA TYR A 22 -8.10 3.33 3.56
C TYR A 22 -9.31 2.41 3.50
N ALA A 23 -9.59 1.80 2.35
CA ALA A 23 -10.68 0.84 2.21
C ALA A 23 -10.55 -0.33 3.20
N LEU A 24 -9.33 -0.80 3.44
CA LEU A 24 -9.06 -1.80 4.48
C LEU A 24 -9.23 -1.21 5.90
N HIS A 25 -8.65 -0.04 6.17
CA HIS A 25 -8.67 0.61 7.47
C HIS A 25 -10.09 0.93 7.94
N GLU A 26 -10.95 1.33 7.02
CA GLU A 26 -12.37 1.65 7.24
C GLU A 26 -13.29 0.43 7.13
N GLN A 27 -12.71 -0.77 6.98
CA GLN A 27 -13.41 -2.05 6.94
C GLN A 27 -14.43 -2.17 5.79
N VAL A 28 -14.16 -1.51 4.66
CA VAL A 28 -14.99 -1.63 3.44
C VAL A 28 -14.85 -3.03 2.84
N ALA A 29 -13.65 -3.59 2.87
CA ALA A 29 -13.34 -4.94 2.39
C ALA A 29 -12.04 -5.45 3.04
N GLY A 30 -11.85 -6.77 3.04
CA GLY A 30 -10.61 -7.41 3.52
C GLY A 30 -9.48 -7.34 2.50
N VAL A 31 -8.27 -7.75 2.93
CA VAL A 31 -7.05 -7.70 2.10
C VAL A 31 -7.24 -8.47 0.80
N GLN A 32 -7.77 -9.68 0.88
CA GLN A 32 -7.95 -10.55 -0.27
C GLN A 32 -9.00 -10.02 -1.24
N GLU A 33 -10.12 -9.49 -0.73
CA GLU A 33 -11.19 -8.94 -1.55
C GLU A 33 -10.71 -7.71 -2.34
N ILE A 34 -10.02 -6.78 -1.67
CA ILE A 34 -9.48 -5.56 -2.29
C ILE A 34 -8.53 -5.93 -3.43
N ASP A 35 -7.55 -6.79 -3.15
CA ASP A 35 -6.58 -7.20 -4.16
C ASP A 35 -7.21 -8.02 -5.29
N THR A 36 -8.23 -8.84 -4.99
CA THR A 36 -8.91 -9.66 -6.00
C THR A 36 -9.74 -8.79 -6.95
N VAL A 37 -10.50 -7.82 -6.44
CA VAL A 37 -11.28 -6.89 -7.28
C VAL A 37 -10.35 -6.06 -8.17
N MET A 38 -9.22 -5.59 -7.64
CA MET A 38 -8.28 -4.82 -8.44
C MET A 38 -7.59 -5.67 -9.51
N LYS A 39 -7.27 -6.94 -9.21
CA LYS A 39 -6.67 -7.86 -10.20
C LYS A 39 -7.66 -8.28 -11.27
N LEU A 40 -8.82 -8.81 -10.87
CA LEU A 40 -9.76 -9.44 -11.79
C LEU A 40 -10.76 -8.45 -12.38
N GLY A 41 -11.20 -7.47 -11.60
CA GLY A 41 -12.17 -6.46 -12.02
C GLY A 41 -11.53 -5.28 -12.75
N MET A 42 -10.40 -4.77 -12.24
CA MET A 42 -9.70 -3.60 -12.81
C MET A 42 -8.49 -3.99 -13.68
N ALA A 43 -8.28 -5.28 -13.91
CA ALA A 43 -7.22 -5.83 -14.77
C ALA A 43 -5.78 -5.41 -14.36
N HIS A 44 -5.54 -5.17 -13.07
CA HIS A 44 -4.18 -4.96 -12.58
C HIS A 44 -3.40 -6.29 -12.50
N PRO A 45 -2.10 -6.32 -12.82
CA PRO A 45 -1.29 -7.55 -12.73
C PRO A 45 -1.07 -8.00 -11.28
N MET A 46 -1.23 -7.09 -10.32
CA MET A 46 -1.03 -7.31 -8.89
C MET A 46 -2.01 -6.40 -8.13
N GLY A 47 -2.54 -6.90 -7.01
CA GLY A 47 -3.41 -6.10 -6.15
C GLY A 47 -2.63 -4.98 -5.45
N PRO A 48 -3.26 -3.84 -5.14
CA PRO A 48 -2.57 -2.69 -4.56
C PRO A 48 -1.91 -2.97 -3.20
N LEU A 49 -2.50 -3.82 -2.36
CA LEU A 49 -1.93 -4.14 -1.04
C LEU A 49 -0.71 -5.07 -1.19
N GLN A 50 -0.82 -6.10 -2.03
CA GLN A 50 0.32 -6.95 -2.39
C GLN A 50 1.44 -6.14 -3.07
N LEU A 51 1.08 -5.19 -3.93
CA LEU A 51 2.05 -4.30 -4.58
C LEU A 51 2.74 -3.38 -3.56
N ALA A 52 2.01 -2.85 -2.58
CA ALA A 52 2.57 -2.04 -1.50
C ALA A 52 3.59 -2.84 -0.68
N ASP A 53 3.28 -4.10 -0.36
CA ASP A 53 4.20 -4.99 0.33
C ASP A 53 5.46 -5.31 -0.48
N PHE A 54 5.33 -5.41 -1.81
CA PHE A 54 6.44 -5.62 -2.73
C PHE A 54 7.34 -4.37 -2.86
N ILE A 55 6.74 -3.18 -2.94
CA ILE A 55 7.47 -1.90 -2.94
C ILE A 55 8.17 -1.67 -1.59
N GLY A 56 7.50 -2.03 -0.50
CA GLY A 56 7.88 -1.76 0.87
C GLY A 56 7.06 -0.61 1.46
N LEU A 57 6.39 -0.89 2.59
CA LEU A 57 5.42 0.05 3.18
C LEU A 57 6.07 1.34 3.69
N ASP A 58 7.32 1.28 4.13
CA ASP A 58 8.10 2.46 4.53
C ASP A 58 8.44 3.36 3.32
N VAL A 59 8.67 2.77 2.14
CA VAL A 59 8.85 3.52 0.89
C VAL A 59 7.53 4.17 0.47
N CYS A 60 6.41 3.44 0.51
CA CYS A 60 5.08 4.00 0.26
C CYS A 60 4.79 5.19 1.18
N LEU A 61 5.05 5.04 2.49
CA LEU A 61 4.87 6.11 3.48
C LEU A 61 5.75 7.33 3.18
N ALA A 62 7.02 7.10 2.84
CA ALA A 62 7.94 8.19 2.51
C ALA A 62 7.44 8.98 1.28
N ILE A 63 6.96 8.30 0.24
CA ILE A 63 6.45 8.97 -0.95
C ILE A 63 5.15 9.73 -0.67
N MET A 64 4.22 9.16 0.11
CA MET A 64 3.01 9.88 0.51
C MET A 64 3.33 11.17 1.27
N ARG A 65 4.33 11.17 2.16
CA ARG A 65 4.79 12.38 2.85
C ARG A 65 5.37 13.43 1.88
N VAL A 66 6.16 13.01 0.90
CA VAL A 66 6.68 13.90 -0.15
C VAL A 66 5.53 14.51 -0.96
N LEU A 67 4.50 13.74 -1.30
CA LEU A 67 3.31 14.25 -1.99
C LEU A 67 2.54 15.23 -1.11
N GLN A 68 2.34 14.92 0.17
CA GLN A 68 1.64 15.78 1.12
C GLN A 68 2.35 17.12 1.30
N GLU A 69 3.67 17.11 1.52
CA GLU A 69 4.47 18.31 1.66
C GLU A 69 4.50 19.13 0.37
N GLY A 70 4.75 18.45 -0.77
CA GLY A 70 4.85 19.11 -2.07
C GLY A 70 3.55 19.75 -2.57
N PHE A 71 2.38 19.23 -2.17
CA PHE A 71 1.07 19.80 -2.54
C PHE A 71 0.39 20.59 -1.43
N GLY A 72 0.84 20.47 -0.17
CA GLY A 72 0.18 21.08 0.99
C GLY A 72 -1.28 20.65 1.16
N ASN A 73 -1.67 19.49 0.62
CA ASN A 73 -3.07 19.07 0.52
C ASN A 73 -3.33 17.78 1.32
N PRO A 74 -4.35 17.77 2.22
CA PRO A 74 -4.67 16.61 3.04
C PRO A 74 -5.07 15.36 2.22
N LYS A 75 -5.48 15.50 0.96
CA LYS A 75 -5.70 14.38 0.04
C LYS A 75 -4.50 13.42 -0.05
N TYR A 76 -3.29 13.93 0.13
CA TYR A 76 -2.07 13.12 0.06
C TYR A 76 -1.56 12.71 1.45
N ALA A 77 -2.35 12.89 2.51
CA ALA A 77 -1.99 12.38 3.83
C ALA A 77 -1.90 10.84 3.81
N PRO A 78 -0.84 10.25 4.40
CA PRO A 78 -0.74 8.80 4.50
C PRO A 78 -1.83 8.25 5.43
N CYS A 79 -2.41 7.10 5.07
CA CYS A 79 -3.39 6.42 5.91
C CYS A 79 -2.79 6.08 7.29
N PRO A 80 -3.52 6.31 8.40
CA PRO A 80 -3.03 5.98 9.75
C PRO A 80 -2.59 4.52 9.89
N LEU A 81 -3.28 3.59 9.24
CA LEU A 81 -2.90 2.18 9.21
C LEU A 81 -1.50 1.98 8.62
N LEU A 82 -1.19 2.63 7.50
CA LEU A 82 0.14 2.58 6.87
C LEU A 82 1.22 3.10 7.84
N VAL A 83 0.96 4.22 8.50
CA VAL A 83 1.89 4.80 9.49
C VAL A 83 2.14 3.82 10.63
N ASN A 84 1.08 3.21 11.17
CA ASN A 84 1.16 2.27 12.28
C ASN A 84 1.91 0.99 11.89
N MET A 85 1.66 0.44 10.69
CA MET A 85 2.34 -0.75 10.19
C MET A 85 3.85 -0.53 10.07
N VAL A 86 4.26 0.59 9.46
CA VAL A 86 5.67 0.95 9.31
C VAL A 86 6.33 1.17 10.66
N THR A 87 5.65 1.85 11.58
CA THR A 87 6.14 2.10 12.95
C THR A 87 6.34 0.79 13.72
N ALA A 88 5.45 -0.19 13.52
CA ALA A 88 5.54 -1.53 14.10
C ALA A 88 6.57 -2.45 13.40
N GLY A 89 7.26 -1.96 12.36
CA GLY A 89 8.27 -2.74 11.63
C GLY A 89 7.72 -3.66 10.54
N ASN A 90 6.42 -3.64 10.27
CA ASN A 90 5.80 -4.39 9.18
C ASN A 90 6.00 -3.58 7.88
N LYS A 91 6.98 -3.98 7.09
CA LYS A 91 7.44 -3.27 5.88
C LYS A 91 7.22 -4.09 4.60
N GLY A 92 6.42 -5.14 4.64
CA GLY A 92 6.13 -6.00 3.49
C GLY A 92 7.16 -7.11 3.33
N VAL A 93 7.48 -7.44 2.07
CA VAL A 93 8.34 -8.59 1.72
C VAL A 93 9.69 -8.53 2.44
N LYS A 94 10.31 -7.35 2.52
CA LYS A 94 11.65 -7.18 3.10
C LYS A 94 11.74 -7.40 4.61
N SER A 95 10.62 -7.35 5.32
CA SER A 95 10.55 -7.65 6.77
C SER A 95 9.89 -9.00 7.05
N GLY A 96 9.50 -9.76 6.02
CA GLY A 96 8.78 -11.02 6.17
C GLY A 96 7.29 -10.87 6.48
N GLU A 97 6.77 -9.66 6.67
CA GLU A 97 5.35 -9.41 6.94
C GLU A 97 4.94 -7.98 6.57
N GLY A 98 3.76 -7.85 5.97
CA GLY A 98 3.05 -6.60 5.71
C GLY A 98 1.54 -6.83 5.81
N PHE A 99 0.81 -6.62 4.71
CA PHE A 99 -0.58 -7.08 4.57
C PHE A 99 -0.67 -8.61 4.40
N TYR A 100 0.36 -9.19 3.79
CA TYR A 100 0.55 -10.63 3.68
C TYR A 100 1.72 -11.10 4.57
N ASN A 101 1.70 -12.39 4.91
CA ASN A 101 2.77 -13.06 5.63
C ASN A 101 3.75 -13.72 4.64
N TYR A 102 4.99 -13.24 4.62
CA TYR A 102 6.05 -13.67 3.71
C TYR A 102 7.11 -14.54 4.40
N ALA A 103 6.87 -15.02 5.62
CA ALA A 103 7.83 -15.84 6.37
C ALA A 103 8.29 -17.10 5.60
N ASN A 104 7.42 -17.64 4.74
CA ASN A 104 7.69 -18.83 3.93
C ASN A 104 7.91 -18.52 2.43
N GLY A 105 8.18 -17.26 2.09
CA GLY A 105 8.39 -16.80 0.72
C GLY A 105 7.26 -15.95 0.15
N VAL A 106 7.47 -15.43 -1.06
CA VAL A 106 6.57 -14.47 -1.72
C VAL A 106 5.42 -15.14 -2.45
N LYS A 107 5.63 -16.37 -2.91
CA LYS A 107 4.66 -17.09 -3.72
C LYS A 107 3.51 -17.58 -2.83
N ASP A 108 2.28 -17.27 -3.23
CA ASP A 108 1.05 -17.69 -2.54
C ASP A 108 1.05 -17.33 -1.04
N ALA A 109 1.68 -16.22 -0.68
CA ALA A 109 1.74 -15.71 0.68
C ALA A 109 0.32 -15.53 1.24
N PRO A 110 -0.02 -16.11 2.40
CA PRO A 110 -1.33 -15.94 3.01
C PRO A 110 -1.49 -14.51 3.56
N VAL A 111 -2.74 -14.08 3.74
CA VAL A 111 -3.05 -12.83 4.44
C VAL A 111 -2.43 -12.89 5.84
N ALA A 112 -1.80 -11.80 6.29
CA ALA A 112 -1.19 -11.75 7.61
C ALA A 112 -2.27 -11.92 8.68
N GLY A 113 -1.99 -12.68 9.75
CA GLY A 113 -3.02 -13.08 10.73
C GLY A 113 -3.74 -11.93 11.43
N LYS A 114 -3.20 -10.71 11.40
CA LYS A 114 -3.84 -9.50 11.91
C LYS A 114 -4.99 -8.97 11.03
N PHE A 115 -5.09 -9.46 9.79
CA PHE A 115 -6.08 -9.07 8.78
C PHE A 115 -6.93 -10.26 8.29
N ALA A 116 -6.74 -11.44 8.90
CA ALA A 116 -7.48 -12.67 8.58
C ALA A 116 -8.79 -12.76 9.40
#